data_AF-C4L9P3-F1
#
_entry.id   AF-C4L9P3-F1
#
_cell.length_a   1.000
_cell.length_b   1.000
_cell.length_c   1.000
_cell.angle_alpha   90.00
_cell.angle_beta   90.00
_cell.angle_gamma   90.00
#
_symmetry.space_group_name_H-M   'P 1'
#
loop_
_entity.id
_entity.type
_entity.pdbx_description
1 polymer ?
#
loop_
_entity_poly.entity_id
_entity_poly.type
_entity_poly.pdbx_seq_one_letter_code
_entity_poly.pdbx_strand_id
1 'polypeptide(L)'
;MSGPHPLNQAVIAQALHDLRNGQLRRAKSMGFDDKDLDALKHPAMASVLANANVSWCSVVVNRDVLRRLLHQVEDVTEEVVKIDRLLRLGASTELISKFFGLTHQEIALRRSVIGLPKRKGRHPVLTEEQDTDLWKRWSSTVKEQEVDSNDDMGMLGVAADLAEATGLPLSVIWNALRGWIDEGLI
;
A
#
# COMPACT_ATOMS: atom_id res chain seq x y z
N MET A 1 28.43 -27.52 17.48
CA MET A 1 29.11 -26.39 18.17
C MET A 1 28.32 -25.14 17.86
N SER A 2 27.79 -24.44 18.86
CA SER A 2 27.08 -23.18 18.61
C SER A 2 28.07 -22.16 18.06
N GLY A 3 27.81 -21.67 16.84
CA GLY A 3 28.61 -20.62 16.23
C GLY A 3 28.46 -19.28 16.97
N PRO A 4 29.29 -18.29 16.63
CA PRO A 4 29.24 -16.96 17.23
C PRO A 4 27.85 -16.35 17.11
N HIS A 5 27.43 -15.61 18.14
CA HIS A 5 26.07 -15.07 18.19
C HIS A 5 25.89 -13.97 17.12
N PRO A 6 24.94 -14.08 16.19
CA PRO A 6 24.85 -13.19 15.02
C PRO A 6 24.57 -11.74 15.40
N LEU A 7 23.87 -11.48 16.50
CA LEU A 7 23.65 -10.11 16.98
C LEU A 7 24.92 -9.46 17.51
N ASN A 8 25.83 -10.23 18.12
CA ASN A 8 27.12 -9.70 18.58
C ASN A 8 27.95 -9.22 17.38
N GLN A 9 27.96 -10.01 16.30
CA GLN A 9 28.64 -9.65 15.05
C GLN A 9 28.05 -8.40 14.41
N ALA A 10 26.73 -8.31 14.31
CA ALA A 10 26.06 -7.16 13.73
C ALA A 10 26.35 -5.86 14.51
N VAL A 11 26.28 -5.93 15.85
CA VAL A 11 26.53 -4.76 16.70
C VAL A 11 28.01 -4.33 16.64
N ILE A 12 28.97 -5.26 16.64
CA ILE A 12 30.39 -4.91 16.49
C ILE A 12 30.68 -4.33 15.11
N ALA A 13 30.13 -4.90 14.05
CA ALA A 13 30.31 -4.38 12.70
C ALA A 13 29.81 -2.92 12.60
N GLN A 14 28.64 -2.64 13.18
CA GLN A 14 28.08 -1.29 13.22
C GLN A 14 28.92 -0.33 14.09
N ALA A 15 29.34 -0.77 15.28
CA ALA A 15 30.15 0.05 16.18
C ALA A 15 31.50 0.43 15.56
N LEU A 16 32.17 -0.52 14.89
CA LEU A 16 33.42 -0.27 14.16
C LEU A 16 33.21 0.66 12.96
N HIS A 17 32.08 0.54 12.26
CA HIS A 17 31.72 1.45 11.18
C HIS A 17 31.56 2.89 11.69
N ASP A 18 30.84 3.06 12.81
CA ASP A 18 30.62 4.36 13.44
C ASP A 18 31.94 4.98 13.94
N LEU A 19 32.80 4.18 14.59
CA LEU A 19 34.14 4.58 15.03
C LEU A 19 35.00 5.08 13.87
N ARG A 20 35.06 4.32 12.77
CA ARG A 20 35.83 4.67 11.57
C ARG A 20 35.36 5.98 10.93
N ASN A 21 34.07 6.28 11.03
CA ASN A 21 33.45 7.47 10.43
C ASN A 21 33.31 8.64 11.41
N GLY A 22 33.89 8.56 12.62
CA GLY A 22 33.79 9.62 13.63
C GLY A 22 32.39 9.79 14.24
N GLN A 23 31.50 8.81 14.07
CA GLN A 23 30.11 8.85 14.51
C GLN A 23 29.95 8.34 15.96
N LEU A 24 30.81 8.77 16.88
CA LEU A 24 30.86 8.27 18.27
C LEU A 24 29.52 8.39 19.02
N ARG A 25 28.71 9.40 18.69
CA ARG A 25 27.36 9.57 19.28
C ARG A 25 26.41 8.42 18.95
N ARG A 26 26.53 7.82 17.75
CA ARG A 26 25.71 6.68 17.34
C ARG A 26 26.12 5.40 18.06
N ALA A 27 27.42 5.18 18.20
CA ALA A 27 27.93 4.07 19.01
C ALA A 27 27.48 4.18 20.48
N LYS A 28 27.54 5.38 21.07
CA LYS A 28 26.98 5.62 22.42
C LYS A 28 25.48 5.37 22.51
N SER A 29 24.71 5.69 21.48
CA SER A 29 23.26 5.41 21.46
C SER A 29 22.91 3.92 21.44
N MET A 30 23.86 3.06 21.03
CA MET A 30 23.74 1.60 21.13
C MET A 30 24.05 1.07 22.54
N GLY A 31 24.53 1.92 23.46
CA GLY A 31 24.83 1.55 24.85
C GLY A 31 26.32 1.40 25.17
N PHE A 32 27.22 1.66 24.22
CA PHE A 32 28.66 1.65 24.48
C PHE A 32 29.10 2.86 25.31
N ASP A 33 29.95 2.64 26.31
CA ASP A 33 30.59 3.73 27.05
C ASP A 33 31.92 4.17 26.41
N ASP A 34 32.55 5.21 26.97
CA ASP A 34 33.82 5.72 26.43
C ASP A 34 34.97 4.71 26.51
N LYS A 35 34.99 3.85 27.54
CA LYS A 35 36.03 2.83 27.73
C LYS A 35 35.85 1.66 26.76
N ASP A 36 34.61 1.27 26.50
CA ASP A 36 34.25 0.24 25.53
C ASP A 36 34.67 0.68 24.13
N LEU A 37 34.36 1.92 23.76
CA LEU A 37 34.74 2.49 22.47
C LEU A 37 36.25 2.61 22.30
N ASP A 38 36.97 2.92 23.39
CA ASP A 38 38.43 2.93 23.38
C ASP A 38 38.99 1.50 23.20
N ALA A 39 38.42 0.51 23.89
CA ALA A 39 38.80 -0.89 23.74
C ALA A 39 38.55 -1.43 22.33
N LEU A 40 37.47 -0.99 21.65
CA LEU A 40 37.14 -1.38 20.27
C LEU A 40 38.16 -0.88 19.23
N LYS A 41 39.03 0.07 19.57
CA LYS A 41 40.16 0.47 18.71
C LYS A 41 41.19 -0.65 18.55
N HIS A 42 41.22 -1.60 19.49
CA HIS A 42 42.08 -2.78 19.43
C HIS A 42 41.37 -3.93 18.67
N PRO A 43 41.89 -4.37 17.51
CA PRO A 43 41.23 -5.41 16.70
C PRO A 43 41.00 -6.73 17.45
N ALA A 44 41.89 -7.07 18.39
CA ALA A 44 41.75 -8.26 19.22
C ALA A 44 40.50 -8.21 20.10
N MET A 45 40.20 -7.05 20.71
CA MET A 45 39.03 -6.87 21.58
C MET A 45 37.74 -6.94 20.76
N ALA A 46 37.70 -6.29 19.59
CA ALA A 46 36.56 -6.37 18.68
C ALA A 46 36.29 -7.81 18.22
N SER A 47 37.36 -8.58 17.93
CA SER A 47 37.25 -9.99 17.54
C SER A 47 36.68 -10.87 18.65
N VAL A 48 37.13 -10.66 19.90
CA VAL A 48 36.60 -11.40 21.07
C VAL A 48 35.11 -11.14 21.25
N LEU A 49 34.67 -9.88 21.18
CA LEU A 49 33.27 -9.51 21.34
C LEU A 49 32.39 -10.04 20.19
N ALA A 50 32.87 -9.94 18.95
CA ALA A 50 32.13 -10.44 17.78
C ALA A 50 31.97 -11.97 17.78
N ASN A 51 32.98 -12.68 18.29
CA ASN A 51 33.00 -14.15 18.30
C ASN A 51 32.56 -14.77 19.64
N ALA A 52 32.05 -13.97 20.57
CA ALA A 52 31.54 -14.47 21.83
C ALA A 52 30.32 -15.39 21.61
N ASN A 53 30.34 -16.56 22.26
CA ASN A 53 29.24 -17.53 22.22
C ASN A 53 28.04 -17.12 23.08
N VAL A 54 28.23 -16.20 24.02
CA VAL A 54 27.17 -15.65 24.87
C VAL A 54 26.67 -14.35 24.24
N SER A 55 25.35 -14.18 24.16
CA SER A 55 24.78 -12.90 23.72
C SER A 55 25.01 -11.84 24.80
N TRP A 56 25.75 -10.79 24.45
CA TRP A 56 25.90 -9.60 25.28
C TRP A 56 25.05 -8.43 24.75
N CYS A 57 24.36 -8.64 23.63
CA CYS A 57 23.42 -7.70 23.04
C CYS A 57 22.00 -8.27 23.01
N SER A 58 21.02 -7.41 23.30
CA SER A 58 19.60 -7.70 23.10
C SER A 58 19.01 -6.67 22.14
N VAL A 59 18.37 -7.13 21.07
CA VAL A 59 17.64 -6.26 20.14
C VAL A 59 16.15 -6.41 20.40
N VAL A 60 15.49 -5.29 20.68
CA VAL A 60 14.03 -5.22 20.79
C VAL A 60 13.50 -4.42 19.61
N VAL A 61 12.72 -5.09 18.76
CA VAL A 61 12.03 -4.42 17.66
C VAL A 61 10.87 -3.63 18.23
N ASN A 62 10.88 -2.30 18.08
CA ASN A 62 9.72 -1.47 18.39
C ASN A 62 8.63 -1.75 17.34
N ARG A 63 7.71 -2.66 17.69
CA ARG A 63 6.65 -3.13 16.79
C ARG A 63 5.72 -1.99 16.37
N ASP A 64 5.48 -1.01 17.24
CA ASP A 64 4.58 0.11 16.93
C ASP A 64 5.20 1.06 15.91
N VAL A 65 6.48 1.39 16.06
CA VAL A 65 7.21 2.23 15.09
C VAL A 65 7.43 1.48 13.77
N LEU A 66 7.82 0.20 13.85
CA LEU A 66 7.95 -0.65 12.66
C LEU A 66 6.64 -0.70 11.88
N ARG A 67 5.52 -0.96 12.57
CA ARG A 67 4.20 -0.95 11.95
C ARG A 67 3.88 0.40 11.33
N ARG A 68 4.10 1.52 12.02
CA ARG A 68 3.88 2.86 11.44
C ARG A 68 4.69 3.09 10.16
N LEU A 69 5.95 2.67 10.12
CA LEU A 69 6.81 2.79 8.94
C LEU A 69 6.35 1.87 7.79
N LEU A 70 5.82 0.69 8.10
CA LEU A 70 5.26 -0.24 7.12
C LEU A 70 3.86 0.16 6.64
N HIS A 71 3.00 0.71 7.51
CA HIS A 71 1.65 1.18 7.18
C HIS A 71 1.69 2.36 6.21
N GLN A 72 2.75 3.17 6.28
CA GLN A 72 3.04 4.21 5.27
C GLN A 72 3.26 3.63 3.85
N VAL A 73 3.50 2.32 3.74
CA VAL A 73 3.68 1.57 2.48
C VAL A 73 2.47 0.67 2.17
N GLU A 74 1.76 0.15 3.18
CA GLU A 74 0.60 -0.75 3.00
C GLU A 74 -0.64 -0.01 2.46
N ASP A 75 -0.99 1.17 3.00
CA ASP A 75 -2.12 1.97 2.48
C ASP A 75 -1.92 2.33 1.00
N VAL A 76 -0.70 2.72 0.64
CA VAL A 76 -0.35 3.09 -0.75
C VAL A 76 -0.39 1.88 -1.67
N THR A 77 0.01 0.69 -1.22
CA THR A 77 0.05 -0.51 -2.09
C THR A 77 -1.35 -1.04 -2.37
N GLU A 78 -2.22 -1.11 -1.36
CA GLU A 78 -3.61 -1.53 -1.55
C GLU A 78 -4.39 -0.50 -2.39
N GLU A 79 -4.18 0.78 -2.15
CA GLU A 79 -4.78 1.85 -2.95
C GLU A 79 -4.29 1.80 -4.40
N VAL A 80 -3.00 1.54 -4.62
CA VAL A 80 -2.41 1.30 -5.94
C VAL A 80 -3.09 0.12 -6.63
N VAL A 81 -3.23 -1.02 -5.95
CA VAL A 81 -3.91 -2.21 -6.51
C VAL A 81 -5.37 -1.90 -6.86
N LYS A 82 -6.06 -1.15 -5.98
CA LYS A 82 -7.45 -0.74 -6.19
C LYS A 82 -7.59 0.21 -7.38
N ILE A 83 -6.76 1.23 -7.49
CA ILE A 83 -6.76 2.16 -8.63
C ILE A 83 -6.50 1.40 -9.94
N ASP A 84 -5.53 0.48 -9.96
CA ASP A 84 -5.22 -0.32 -11.14
C ASP A 84 -6.38 -1.23 -11.54
N ARG A 85 -7.06 -1.85 -10.56
CA ARG A 85 -8.31 -2.61 -10.80
C ARG A 85 -9.36 -1.73 -11.46
N LEU A 86 -9.68 -0.57 -10.87
CA LEU A 86 -10.72 0.33 -11.40
C LEU A 86 -10.37 0.85 -12.80
N LEU A 87 -9.10 1.18 -13.07
CA LEU A 87 -8.64 1.60 -14.38
C LEU A 87 -8.80 0.50 -15.44
N ARG A 88 -8.50 -0.75 -15.10
CA ARG A 88 -8.72 -1.91 -15.99
C ARG A 88 -10.20 -2.14 -16.27
N LEU A 89 -11.06 -1.89 -15.30
CA LEU A 89 -12.53 -1.95 -15.45
C LEU A 89 -13.13 -0.77 -16.22
N GLY A 90 -12.33 0.19 -16.67
CA GLY A 90 -12.82 1.30 -17.48
C GLY A 90 -13.35 2.49 -16.68
N ALA A 91 -12.83 2.70 -15.46
CA ALA A 91 -13.01 3.96 -14.75
C ALA A 91 -12.58 5.16 -15.62
N SER A 92 -13.31 6.27 -15.51
CA SER A 92 -12.92 7.54 -16.15
C SER A 92 -11.82 8.22 -15.34
N THR A 93 -11.06 9.12 -15.97
CA THR A 93 -10.05 9.94 -15.28
C THR A 93 -10.68 10.80 -14.18
N GLU A 94 -11.87 11.33 -14.44
CA GLU A 94 -12.64 12.12 -13.47
C GLU A 94 -13.05 11.29 -12.25
N LEU A 95 -13.47 10.04 -12.46
CA LEU A 95 -13.85 9.15 -11.37
C LEU A 95 -12.64 8.84 -10.47
N ILE A 96 -11.50 8.47 -11.07
CA ILE A 96 -10.29 8.20 -10.30
C ILE A 96 -9.80 9.47 -9.57
N SER A 97 -9.86 10.64 -10.22
CA SER A 97 -9.47 11.90 -9.59
C SER A 97 -10.37 12.25 -8.40
N LYS A 98 -11.68 12.07 -8.53
CA LYS A 98 -12.64 12.34 -7.45
C LYS A 98 -12.40 11.46 -6.22
N PHE A 99 -12.21 10.16 -6.42
CA PHE A 99 -12.16 9.20 -5.31
C PHE A 99 -10.78 8.99 -4.69
N PHE A 100 -9.70 9.27 -5.45
CA PHE A 100 -8.33 9.01 -5.01
C PHE A 100 -7.43 10.25 -5.04
N GLY A 101 -7.93 11.40 -5.53
CA GLY A 101 -7.19 12.66 -5.52
C GLY A 101 -6.04 12.74 -6.54
N LEU A 102 -5.91 11.77 -7.45
CA LEU A 102 -4.86 11.80 -8.48
C LEU A 102 -5.12 12.89 -9.52
N THR A 103 -4.04 13.51 -9.99
CA THR A 103 -4.07 14.43 -11.13
C THR A 103 -4.25 13.68 -12.45
N HIS A 104 -4.70 14.39 -13.49
CA HIS A 104 -4.85 13.82 -14.84
C HIS A 104 -3.51 13.28 -15.40
N GLN A 105 -2.38 13.92 -15.06
CA GLN A 105 -1.05 13.49 -15.50
C GLN A 105 -0.63 12.18 -14.83
N GLU A 106 -0.83 12.05 -13.52
CA GLU A 106 -0.54 10.82 -12.77
C GLU A 106 -1.41 9.67 -13.27
N ILE A 107 -2.70 9.90 -13.53
CA ILE A 107 -3.59 8.88 -14.08
C ILE A 107 -3.15 8.47 -15.49
N ALA A 108 -2.78 9.43 -16.35
CA ALA A 108 -2.31 9.13 -17.70
C ALA A 108 -1.01 8.32 -17.71
N LEU A 109 -0.05 8.69 -16.85
CA LEU A 109 1.19 7.94 -16.65
C LEU A 109 0.86 6.52 -16.17
N ARG A 110 0.03 6.39 -15.14
CA ARG A 110 -0.36 5.09 -14.57
C ARG A 110 -1.02 4.18 -15.59
N ARG A 111 -1.97 4.70 -16.39
CA ARG A 111 -2.60 3.96 -17.51
C ARG A 111 -1.57 3.45 -18.51
N SER A 112 -0.53 4.23 -18.79
CA SER A 112 0.56 3.79 -19.68
C SER A 112 1.42 2.69 -19.06
N VAL A 113 1.70 2.77 -17.75
CA VAL A 113 2.46 1.76 -17.01
C VAL A 113 1.75 0.41 -16.98
N ILE A 114 0.43 0.39 -16.78
CA ILE A 114 -0.37 -0.85 -16.80
C ILE A 114 -0.81 -1.30 -18.21
N GLY A 115 -0.26 -0.68 -19.26
CA GLY A 115 -0.47 -1.09 -20.65
C GLY A 115 -1.87 -0.86 -21.20
N LEU A 116 -2.67 0.03 -20.61
CA LEU A 116 -4.02 0.31 -21.11
C LEU A 116 -3.95 1.12 -22.40
N PRO A 117 -4.77 0.79 -23.41
CA PRO A 117 -4.81 1.54 -24.66
C PRO A 117 -5.27 2.98 -24.41
N LYS A 118 -4.76 3.91 -25.24
CA LYS A 118 -5.29 5.28 -25.31
C LYS A 118 -6.77 5.19 -25.68
N ARG A 119 -7.63 5.60 -24.76
CA ARG A 119 -9.09 5.50 -24.92
C ARG A 119 -9.53 6.45 -26.05
N LYS A 120 -10.22 5.92 -27.05
CA LYS A 120 -10.78 6.69 -28.16
C LYS A 120 -12.31 6.71 -28.03
N GLY A 121 -12.89 7.89 -27.85
CA GLY A 121 -14.35 8.10 -27.84
C GLY A 121 -15.03 7.96 -26.48
N ARG A 122 -16.31 8.35 -26.44
CA ARG A 122 -17.22 8.16 -25.29
C ARG A 122 -17.56 6.67 -25.16
N HIS A 123 -17.90 6.23 -23.96
CA HIS A 123 -18.47 4.89 -23.83
C HIS A 123 -19.84 4.83 -24.51
N PRO A 124 -20.19 3.68 -25.10
CA PRO A 124 -21.54 3.46 -25.59
C PRO A 124 -22.55 3.59 -24.45
N VAL A 125 -23.72 4.11 -24.79
CA VAL A 125 -24.88 4.13 -23.89
C VAL A 125 -25.38 2.70 -23.70
N LEU A 126 -25.87 2.37 -22.51
CA LEU A 126 -26.46 1.05 -22.24
C LEU A 126 -27.65 0.81 -23.15
N THR A 127 -27.80 -0.43 -23.64
CA THR A 127 -29.06 -0.85 -24.25
C THR A 127 -30.12 -1.05 -23.18
N GLU A 128 -31.40 -1.00 -23.55
CA GLU A 128 -32.52 -1.21 -22.62
C GLU A 128 -32.44 -2.57 -21.90
N GLU A 129 -31.96 -3.61 -22.60
CA GLU A 129 -31.70 -4.93 -22.02
C GLU A 129 -30.57 -4.92 -20.99
N GLN A 130 -29.47 -4.21 -21.28
CA GLN A 130 -28.33 -4.06 -20.38
C GLN A 130 -28.70 -3.24 -19.14
N ASP A 131 -29.49 -2.19 -19.32
CA ASP A 131 -29.96 -1.34 -18.23
C ASP A 131 -30.86 -2.12 -17.26
N THR A 132 -31.80 -2.90 -17.81
CA THR A 132 -32.70 -3.74 -17.01
C THR A 132 -31.96 -4.87 -16.26
N ASP A 133 -30.97 -5.52 -16.90
CA ASP A 133 -30.15 -6.54 -16.25
C ASP A 133 -29.27 -5.92 -15.14
N LEU A 134 -28.67 -4.77 -15.40
CA LEU A 134 -27.86 -4.04 -14.43
C LEU A 134 -28.69 -3.62 -13.21
N TRP A 135 -29.91 -3.10 -13.43
CA TRP A 135 -30.84 -2.73 -12.35
C TRP A 135 -31.17 -3.90 -11.44
N LYS A 136 -31.49 -5.06 -12.02
CA LYS A 136 -31.82 -6.27 -11.26
C LYS A 136 -30.66 -6.74 -10.40
N ARG A 137 -29.45 -6.79 -10.97
CA ARG A 137 -28.25 -7.23 -10.25
C ARG A 137 -27.85 -6.23 -9.17
N TRP A 138 -27.93 -4.94 -9.46
CA TRP A 138 -27.61 -3.91 -8.49
C TRP A 138 -28.59 -3.91 -7.32
N SER A 139 -29.89 -3.94 -7.59
CA SER A 139 -30.92 -3.95 -6.55
C SER A 139 -30.88 -5.21 -5.67
N SER A 140 -30.46 -6.37 -6.19
CA SER A 140 -30.18 -7.54 -5.35
C SER A 140 -28.95 -7.34 -4.48
N THR A 141 -27.84 -6.83 -5.03
CA THR A 141 -26.59 -6.65 -4.27
C THR A 141 -26.73 -5.61 -3.16
N VAL A 142 -27.41 -4.49 -3.42
CA VAL A 142 -27.66 -3.45 -2.41
C VAL A 142 -28.53 -3.98 -1.26
N LYS A 143 -29.53 -4.82 -1.58
CA LYS A 143 -30.37 -5.48 -0.55
C LYS A 143 -29.63 -6.52 0.27
N GLU A 144 -28.69 -7.25 -0.33
CA GLU A 144 -27.93 -8.30 0.34
C GLU A 144 -26.78 -7.76 1.19
N GLN A 145 -26.15 -6.66 0.77
CA GLN A 145 -24.96 -6.10 1.42
C GLN A 145 -25.25 -4.95 2.39
N GLU A 146 -26.52 -4.52 2.55
CA GLU A 146 -26.92 -3.34 3.35
C GLU A 146 -26.04 -2.10 3.07
N VAL A 147 -25.64 -1.89 1.81
CA VAL A 147 -24.78 -0.76 1.46
C VAL A 147 -25.57 0.53 1.63
N ASP A 148 -25.07 1.41 2.50
CA ASP A 148 -25.64 2.74 2.64
C ASP A 148 -25.45 3.50 1.32
N SER A 149 -26.56 3.95 0.74
CA SER A 149 -26.61 4.84 -0.43
C SER A 149 -25.74 6.10 -0.27
N ASN A 150 -25.40 6.48 0.96
CA ASN A 150 -24.54 7.63 1.28
C ASN A 150 -23.03 7.28 1.36
N ASP A 151 -22.65 6.00 1.31
CA ASP A 151 -21.25 5.56 1.20
C ASP A 151 -20.82 5.47 -0.27
N ASP A 152 -20.39 6.62 -0.79
CA ASP A 152 -19.88 6.81 -2.15
C ASP A 152 -18.72 5.83 -2.50
N MET A 153 -17.91 5.40 -1.51
CA MET A 153 -16.80 4.47 -1.71
C MET A 153 -17.24 3.00 -1.69
N GLY A 154 -18.18 2.63 -0.83
CA GLY A 154 -18.85 1.33 -0.84
C GLY A 154 -19.58 1.10 -2.15
N MET A 155 -20.33 2.11 -2.62
CA MET A 155 -21.02 2.09 -3.91
C MET A 155 -20.05 1.93 -5.09
N LEU A 156 -18.86 2.54 -5.03
CA LEU A 156 -17.83 2.35 -6.06
C LEU A 156 -17.31 0.91 -6.08
N GLY A 157 -17.22 0.27 -4.91
CA GLY A 157 -16.91 -1.16 -4.79
C GLY A 157 -17.94 -2.03 -5.50
N VAL A 158 -19.23 -1.81 -5.21
CA VAL A 158 -20.35 -2.53 -5.87
C VAL A 158 -20.34 -2.31 -7.38
N ALA A 159 -20.11 -1.07 -7.82
CA ALA A 159 -20.02 -0.77 -9.25
C ALA A 159 -18.86 -1.50 -9.94
N ALA A 160 -17.71 -1.65 -9.26
CA ALA A 160 -16.57 -2.40 -9.76
C ALA A 160 -16.87 -3.90 -9.88
N ASP A 161 -17.55 -4.48 -8.90
CA ASP A 161 -17.95 -5.88 -8.92
C ASP A 161 -18.98 -6.15 -10.05
N LEU A 162 -19.92 -5.24 -10.27
CA LEU A 162 -20.85 -5.29 -11.40
C LEU A 162 -20.15 -5.13 -12.75
N ALA A 163 -19.11 -4.29 -12.84
CA ALA A 163 -18.29 -4.14 -14.05
C ALA A 163 -17.58 -5.45 -14.40
N GLU A 164 -17.04 -6.16 -13.41
CA GLU A 164 -16.43 -7.48 -13.59
C GLU A 164 -17.46 -8.52 -14.05
N ALA A 165 -18.65 -8.52 -13.45
CA ALA A 165 -19.70 -9.50 -13.76
C ALA A 165 -20.39 -9.30 -15.11
N THR A 166 -20.43 -8.07 -15.62
CA THR A 166 -21.13 -7.70 -16.87
C THR A 166 -20.19 -7.42 -18.04
N GLY A 167 -18.90 -7.18 -17.76
CA GLY A 167 -17.92 -6.72 -18.75
C GLY A 167 -18.17 -5.30 -19.25
N LEU A 168 -19.13 -4.57 -18.65
CA LEU A 168 -19.43 -3.20 -19.00
C LEU A 168 -18.41 -2.26 -18.33
N PRO A 169 -18.08 -1.12 -18.95
CA PRO A 169 -17.14 -0.20 -18.35
C PRO A 169 -17.67 0.43 -17.06
N LEU A 170 -16.83 0.47 -16.04
CA LEU A 170 -17.16 0.99 -14.71
C LEU A 170 -17.73 2.41 -14.75
N SER A 171 -17.24 3.28 -15.62
CA SER A 171 -17.78 4.64 -15.73
C SER A 171 -19.20 4.70 -16.32
N VAL A 172 -19.64 3.68 -17.07
CA VAL A 172 -21.03 3.59 -17.55
C VAL A 172 -21.94 3.13 -16.42
N ILE A 173 -21.55 2.05 -15.71
CA ILE A 173 -22.27 1.53 -14.57
C ILE A 173 -22.42 2.61 -13.49
N TRP A 174 -21.31 3.27 -13.12
CA TRP A 174 -21.31 4.33 -12.11
C TRP A 174 -22.31 5.45 -12.42
N ASN A 175 -22.42 5.85 -13.68
CA ASN A 175 -23.37 6.89 -14.09
C ASN A 175 -24.83 6.40 -14.01
N ALA A 176 -25.10 5.14 -14.38
CA ALA A 176 -26.44 4.55 -14.24
C ALA A 176 -26.85 4.46 -12.77
N LEU A 177 -25.97 3.96 -11.89
CA LEU A 177 -26.22 3.87 -10.46
C LEU A 177 -26.53 5.24 -9.83
N ARG A 178 -25.75 6.26 -10.18
CA ARG A 178 -26.01 7.63 -9.72
C ARG A 178 -27.35 8.17 -10.21
N GLY A 179 -27.69 7.93 -11.48
CA GLY A 179 -28.98 8.34 -12.03
C GLY A 179 -30.14 7.77 -11.21
N TRP A 180 -30.06 6.49 -10.85
CA TRP A 180 -31.11 5.86 -10.05
C TRP A 180 -31.18 6.36 -8.60
N ILE A 181 -30.04 6.67 -7.99
CA ILE A 181 -29.99 7.29 -6.66
C ILE A 181 -30.59 8.70 -6.71
N ASP A 182 -30.23 9.49 -7.72
CA ASP A 182 -30.74 10.86 -7.91
C ASP A 182 -32.25 10.88 -8.21
N GLU A 183 -32.77 9.84 -8.88
CA GLU A 183 -34.19 9.63 -9.14
C GLU A 183 -34.97 9.11 -7.91
N GLY A 184 -34.29 8.77 -6.81
CA GLY A 184 -34.92 8.29 -5.58
C GLY A 184 -35.53 6.89 -5.71
N LEU A 185 -34.95 6.04 -6.56
CA LEU A 185 -35.40 4.65 -6.73
C LEU A 185 -34.89 3.71 -5.60
N ILE A 186 -34.36 4.28 -4.51
CA ILE A 186 -33.99 3.63 -3.24
C ILE A 186 -34.75 4.32 -2.09
#